data_AF-U2IB47-F1
#
_entry.id   AF-U2IB47-F1
#
_cell.length_a   1.000
_cell.length_b   1.000
_cell.length_c   1.000
_cell.angle_alpha   90.00
_cell.angle_beta   90.00
_cell.angle_gamma   90.00
#
_symmetry.space_group_name_H-M   'P 1'
#
loop_
_entity.id
_entity.type
_entity.pdbx_description
1 polymer ?
#
loop_
_entity_poly.entity_id
_entity_poly.type
_entity_poly.pdbx_seq_one_letter_code
_entity_poly.pdbx_strand_id
1 'polypeptide(L)'
;MKRNFFTSVLLLLGLFFSIGLVSCGEGAPDLSKKERDPRLIGAWSLENKDASFSPKTKHIEFKADGSCVGFSYPGGKRLFYTKENHQLYLFVYGEGLKLSNRTYEEYYLIERDTLYLWLSKDEMLARQYKHALAYTRTSKP
;
A
#
# COMPACT_ATOMS: atom_id res chain seq x y z
N MET A 1 -53.02 9.35 -28.85
CA MET A 1 -52.21 10.36 -28.13
C MET A 1 -50.87 9.72 -27.73
N LYS A 2 -49.82 10.02 -28.49
CA LYS A 2 -48.43 9.62 -28.23
C LYS A 2 -47.71 10.81 -27.60
N ARG A 3 -47.22 10.64 -26.37
CA ARG A 3 -46.40 11.55 -25.53
C ARG A 3 -46.89 11.17 -24.13
N ASN A 4 -46.23 10.25 -23.43
CA ASN A 4 -45.43 10.59 -22.25
C ASN A 4 -44.37 9.51 -21.92
N PHE A 5 -44.26 8.46 -22.73
CA PHE A 5 -43.35 7.33 -22.45
C PHE A 5 -41.86 7.70 -22.67
N PHE A 6 -41.59 8.60 -23.63
CA PHE A 6 -40.21 9.04 -23.92
C PHE A 6 -39.62 9.94 -22.84
N THR A 7 -40.45 10.73 -22.15
CA THR A 7 -39.99 11.68 -21.13
C THR A 7 -39.58 10.97 -19.83
N SER A 8 -40.27 9.89 -19.48
CA SER A 8 -39.98 9.11 -18.26
C SER A 8 -38.67 8.32 -18.37
N VAL A 9 -38.38 7.77 -19.56
CA VAL A 9 -37.12 7.06 -19.84
C VAL A 9 -35.92 8.01 -19.86
N LEU A 10 -36.09 9.24 -20.40
CA LEU A 10 -35.03 10.25 -20.41
C LEU A 10 -34.69 10.76 -19.01
N LEU A 11 -35.70 10.93 -18.14
CA LEU A 11 -35.51 11.32 -16.73
C LEU A 11 -34.85 10.21 -15.91
N LEU A 12 -35.19 8.94 -16.17
CA LEU A 12 -34.51 7.79 -15.55
C LEU A 12 -33.03 7.71 -15.98
N LEU A 13 -32.75 7.89 -17.27
CA LEU A 13 -31.37 7.91 -17.81
C LEU A 13 -30.55 9.07 -17.25
N GLY A 14 -31.15 10.24 -17.04
CA GLY A 14 -30.49 11.38 -16.39
C GLY A 14 -30.08 11.11 -14.94
N LEU A 15 -30.89 10.35 -14.20
CA LEU A 15 -30.61 10.03 -12.78
C LEU A 15 -29.46 9.02 -12.60
N PHE A 16 -29.28 8.07 -13.53
CA PHE A 16 -28.16 7.12 -13.49
C PHE A 16 -26.81 7.77 -13.83
N PHE A 17 -26.79 8.86 -14.61
CA PHE A 17 -25.56 9.60 -14.91
C PHE A 17 -25.03 10.41 -13.71
N SER A 18 -25.89 10.82 -12.79
CA SER A 18 -25.49 11.58 -11.58
C SER A 18 -24.87 10.73 -10.46
N ILE A 19 -24.82 9.40 -10.59
CA ILE A 19 -24.20 8.50 -9.60
C ILE A 19 -22.80 8.03 -10.06
N GLY A 20 -22.41 8.31 -11.30
CA GLY A 20 -21.13 7.90 -11.85
C GLY A 20 -20.02 8.91 -11.55
N LEU A 21 -18.94 8.43 -10.90
CA LEU A 21 -17.61 9.04 -10.79
C LEU A 21 -17.29 9.88 -9.54
N VAL A 22 -17.75 9.47 -8.36
CA VAL A 22 -16.90 9.70 -7.18
C VAL A 22 -15.93 8.53 -7.13
N SER A 23 -14.74 8.71 -7.71
CA SER A 23 -13.60 7.85 -7.41
C SER A 23 -13.31 8.03 -5.91
N CYS A 24 -13.87 7.15 -5.09
CA CYS A 24 -13.78 7.18 -3.63
C CYS A 24 -12.35 6.75 -3.26
N GLY A 25 -11.39 7.66 -3.43
CA GLY A 25 -10.03 7.48 -2.96
C GLY A 25 -9.95 7.72 -1.46
N GLU A 26 -9.13 6.95 -0.77
CA GLU A 26 -8.90 7.16 0.66
C GLU A 26 -8.23 8.52 0.92
N GLY A 27 -8.63 9.19 2.00
CA GLY A 27 -7.90 10.36 2.50
C GLY A 27 -6.52 9.95 3.03
N ALA A 28 -5.53 10.84 2.89
CA ALA A 28 -4.22 10.60 3.47
C ALA A 28 -4.32 10.44 5.01
N PRO A 29 -3.57 9.50 5.60
CA PRO A 29 -3.59 9.31 7.05
C PRO A 29 -2.95 10.50 7.75
N ASP A 30 -3.55 10.93 8.86
CA ASP A 30 -2.92 11.86 9.79
C ASP A 30 -1.82 11.13 10.58
N LEU A 31 -0.59 11.22 10.07
CA LEU A 31 0.59 10.54 10.63
C LEU A 31 0.94 10.99 12.05
N SER A 32 0.45 12.14 12.53
CA SER A 32 0.66 12.57 13.92
C SER A 32 -0.06 11.67 14.93
N LYS A 33 -1.11 10.97 14.49
CA LYS A 33 -1.94 10.06 15.29
C LYS A 33 -1.62 8.58 15.05
N LYS A 34 -0.56 8.29 14.28
CA LYS A 34 -0.20 6.93 13.89
C LYS A 34 1.14 6.53 14.49
N GLU A 35 1.21 5.30 14.97
CA GLU A 35 2.45 4.67 15.40
C GLU A 35 3.38 4.48 14.20
N ARG A 36 4.68 4.59 14.43
CA ARG A 36 5.72 4.21 13.46
C ARG A 36 6.84 3.51 14.22
N ASP A 37 7.08 2.25 13.90
CA ASP A 37 8.19 1.49 14.47
C ASP A 37 9.53 2.10 14.02
N PRO A 38 10.34 2.68 14.94
CA PRO A 38 11.62 3.29 14.59
C PRO A 38 12.64 2.29 14.04
N ARG A 39 12.46 0.98 14.29
CA ARG A 39 13.36 -0.07 13.78
C ARG A 39 13.30 -0.20 12.27
N LEU A 40 12.17 0.14 11.64
CA LEU A 40 12.02 0.13 10.18
C LEU A 40 12.81 1.25 9.49
N ILE A 41 13.14 2.33 10.21
CA ILE A 41 13.79 3.50 9.62
C ILE A 41 15.15 3.14 9.01
N GLY A 42 15.33 3.59 7.77
CA GLY A 42 16.53 3.36 6.98
C GLY A 42 16.24 2.68 5.65
N ALA A 43 17.33 2.41 4.95
CA ALA A 43 17.36 1.77 3.65
C ALA A 43 17.53 0.25 3.79
N TRP A 44 16.81 -0.49 2.97
CA TRP A 44 16.81 -1.95 2.94
C TRP A 44 16.92 -2.46 1.51
N SER A 45 17.74 -3.48 1.31
CA SER A 45 17.99 -4.09 0.01
C SER A 45 17.50 -5.53 0.02
N LEU A 46 16.74 -5.90 -1.01
CA LEU A 46 16.19 -7.23 -1.18
C LEU A 46 17.32 -8.25 -1.18
N GLU A 47 17.23 -9.23 -0.30
CA GLU A 47 18.08 -10.40 -0.31
C GLU A 47 17.64 -11.27 -1.49
N ASN A 48 18.48 -11.40 -2.54
CA ASN A 48 18.19 -12.29 -3.67
C ASN A 48 18.32 -13.74 -3.19
N LYS A 49 17.28 -14.27 -2.57
CA LYS A 49 17.02 -15.70 -2.43
C LYS A 49 15.80 -16.02 -3.29
N ASP A 50 15.71 -17.25 -3.78
CA ASP A 50 14.70 -17.76 -4.73
C ASP A 50 13.24 -17.55 -4.28
N ALA A 51 12.79 -16.31 -4.21
CA ALA A 51 11.43 -15.94 -3.91
C ALA A 51 10.59 -16.30 -5.14
N SER A 52 9.47 -16.98 -4.91
CA SER A 52 8.48 -17.31 -5.95
C SER A 52 7.92 -16.07 -6.66
N PHE A 53 8.16 -14.88 -6.09
CA PHE A 53 7.81 -13.58 -6.63
C PHE A 53 8.96 -12.59 -6.40
N SER A 54 9.48 -12.00 -7.47
CA SER A 54 10.45 -10.90 -7.39
C SER A 54 9.72 -9.56 -7.44
N PRO A 55 9.81 -8.69 -6.41
CA PRO A 55 9.26 -7.36 -6.49
C PRO A 55 9.98 -6.55 -7.59
N LYS A 56 9.27 -5.57 -8.18
CA LYS A 56 9.84 -4.67 -9.19
C LYS A 56 11.00 -3.84 -8.63
N THR A 57 10.95 -3.54 -7.33
CA THR A 57 11.95 -2.73 -6.63
C THR A 57 12.76 -3.63 -5.71
N LYS A 58 14.08 -3.66 -5.90
CA LYS A 58 15.01 -4.38 -5.00
C LYS A 58 15.40 -3.56 -3.76
N HIS A 59 14.89 -2.34 -3.65
CA HIS A 59 15.25 -1.42 -2.58
C HIS A 59 13.98 -0.78 -2.02
N ILE A 60 13.91 -0.70 -0.69
CA ILE A 60 12.89 0.05 0.04
C ILE A 60 13.57 0.93 1.08
N GLU A 61 13.00 2.10 1.34
CA GLU A 61 13.51 3.01 2.37
C GLU A 61 12.33 3.58 3.16
N PHE A 62 12.45 3.56 4.48
CA PHE A 62 11.51 4.19 5.41
C PHE A 62 12.16 5.39 6.07
N LYS A 63 11.53 6.56 5.95
CA LYS A 63 12.05 7.82 6.51
C LYS A 63 11.32 8.20 7.80
N ALA A 64 12.02 8.90 8.68
CA ALA A 64 11.49 9.26 10.01
C ALA A 64 10.23 10.15 9.94
N ASP A 65 10.08 10.92 8.86
CA ASP A 65 8.90 11.75 8.58
C ASP A 65 7.66 10.94 8.15
N GLY A 66 7.79 9.62 7.99
CA GLY A 66 6.73 8.72 7.59
C GLY A 66 6.58 8.56 6.08
N SER A 67 7.44 9.17 5.27
CA SER A 67 7.52 8.86 3.84
C SER A 67 8.31 7.57 3.56
N CYS A 68 7.98 6.89 2.47
CA CYS A 68 8.73 5.71 2.03
C CYS A 68 8.84 5.62 0.50
N VAL A 69 9.80 4.83 0.03
CA VAL A 69 10.02 4.53 -1.40
C VAL A 69 10.23 3.04 -1.63
N GLY A 70 10.08 2.62 -2.89
CA GLY A 70 10.06 1.21 -3.28
C GLY A 70 8.65 0.65 -3.38
N PHE A 71 8.51 -0.65 -3.17
CA PHE A 71 7.28 -1.44 -3.31
C PHE A 71 6.75 -1.52 -4.75
N SER A 72 6.04 -2.61 -5.07
CA SER A 72 5.50 -2.83 -6.43
C SER A 72 4.10 -2.24 -6.63
N TYR A 73 3.57 -1.52 -5.64
CA TYR A 73 2.23 -0.92 -5.69
C TYR A 73 2.16 0.28 -6.64
N PRO A 74 1.15 0.35 -7.52
CA PRO A 74 1.00 1.45 -8.46
C PRO A 74 0.63 2.75 -7.74
N GLY A 75 1.16 3.87 -8.23
CA GLY A 75 0.89 5.21 -7.70
C GLY A 75 2.18 5.96 -7.37
N GLY A 76 1.98 7.17 -6.84
CA GLY A 76 3.02 8.17 -6.67
C GLY A 76 3.68 8.10 -5.30
N LYS A 77 3.62 9.22 -4.57
CA LYS A 77 4.20 9.33 -3.22
C LYS A 77 3.60 8.29 -2.27
N ARG A 78 4.37 7.85 -1.29
CA ARG A 78 3.95 6.83 -0.33
C ARG A 78 4.25 7.27 1.09
N LEU A 79 3.34 6.95 1.99
CA LEU A 79 3.48 7.11 3.43
C LEU A 79 3.38 5.73 4.09
N PHE A 80 4.01 5.58 5.25
CA PHE A 80 3.86 4.38 6.05
C PHE A 80 3.53 4.69 7.51
N TYR A 81 2.85 3.74 8.13
CA TYR A 81 2.69 3.68 9.57
C TYR A 81 2.56 2.23 10.01
N THR A 82 2.74 1.98 11.30
CA THR A 82 2.67 0.64 11.88
C THR A 82 1.55 0.52 12.88
N LYS A 83 1.25 -0.72 13.26
CA LYS A 83 0.40 -1.04 14.39
C LYS A 83 0.90 -2.33 15.04
N GLU A 84 0.84 -2.39 16.37
CA GLU A 84 1.11 -3.60 17.15
C GLU A 84 2.51 -4.21 16.88
N ASN A 85 3.50 -3.42 16.46
CA ASN A 85 4.88 -3.86 16.14
C ASN A 85 5.01 -4.97 15.07
N HIS A 86 3.97 -5.23 14.26
CA HIS A 86 4.01 -6.26 13.21
C HIS A 86 3.12 -5.97 11.99
N GLN A 87 2.19 -5.01 12.07
CA GLN A 87 1.38 -4.57 10.93
C GLN A 87 2.02 -3.32 10.31
N LEU A 88 2.21 -3.35 9.00
CA LEU A 88 2.72 -2.26 8.19
C LEU A 88 1.62 -1.79 7.23
N TYR A 89 1.27 -0.52 7.31
CA TYR A 89 0.36 0.12 6.37
C TYR A 89 1.14 1.01 5.42
N LEU A 90 0.87 0.86 4.13
CA LEU A 90 1.47 1.63 3.04
C LEU A 90 0.36 2.41 2.33
N PHE A 91 0.25 3.70 2.65
CA PHE A 91 -0.65 4.60 1.94
C PHE A 91 0.03 5.10 0.68
N VAL A 92 -0.54 4.81 -0.48
CA VAL A 92 -0.04 5.24 -1.79
C VAL A 92 -0.97 6.30 -2.36
N TYR A 93 -0.43 7.47 -2.65
CA TYR A 93 -1.17 8.50 -3.37
C TYR A 93 -1.43 8.03 -4.81
N GLY A 94 -2.66 8.23 -5.26
CA GLY A 94 -3.02 8.05 -6.65
C GLY A 94 -2.17 8.94 -7.56
N GLU A 95 -1.80 8.42 -8.72
CA GLU A 95 -1.02 9.15 -9.73
C GLU A 95 -1.80 9.25 -11.04
N GLY A 96 -2.02 10.48 -11.50
CA GLY A 96 -2.81 10.78 -12.69
C GLY A 96 -4.32 10.60 -12.51
N LEU A 97 -5.07 10.75 -13.61
CA LEU A 97 -6.53 10.78 -13.60
C LEU A 97 -7.20 9.41 -13.29
N LYS A 98 -6.44 8.31 -13.28
CA LYS A 98 -6.98 6.94 -13.22
C LYS A 98 -6.70 6.20 -11.91
N LEU A 99 -5.78 6.69 -11.09
CA LEU A 99 -5.39 6.01 -9.87
C LEU A 99 -5.92 6.79 -8.66
N SER A 100 -6.74 6.13 -7.86
CA SER A 100 -7.16 6.63 -6.56
C SER A 100 -6.10 6.33 -5.51
N ASN A 101 -6.13 7.08 -4.41
CA ASN A 101 -5.36 6.74 -3.22
C ASN A 101 -5.76 5.36 -2.69
N ARG A 102 -4.79 4.63 -2.13
CA ARG A 102 -5.04 3.30 -1.54
C ARG A 102 -4.07 2.99 -0.43
N THR A 103 -4.56 2.40 0.65
CA THR A 103 -3.74 1.78 1.68
C THR A 103 -3.57 0.29 1.42
N TYR A 104 -2.33 -0.19 1.48
CA TYR A 104 -1.98 -1.60 1.45
C TYR A 104 -1.53 -2.02 2.85
N GLU A 105 -1.89 -3.24 3.23
CA GLU A 105 -1.49 -3.84 4.50
C GLU A 105 -0.51 -4.98 4.22
N GLU A 106 0.62 -4.93 4.92
CA GLU A 106 1.62 -5.97 4.96
C GLU A 106 1.94 -6.29 6.43
N TYR A 107 2.59 -7.43 6.64
CA TYR A 107 3.00 -7.91 7.95
C TYR A 107 4.50 -8.07 7.97
N TYR A 108 5.14 -7.67 9.06
CA TYR A 108 6.58 -7.67 9.13
C TYR A 108 7.15 -8.28 10.39
N LEU A 109 8.38 -8.78 10.25
CA LEU A 109 9.23 -9.20 11.35
C LEU A 109 10.64 -8.72 11.08
N ILE A 110 11.29 -8.13 12.08
CA ILE A 110 12.70 -7.79 12.02
C ILE A 110 13.46 -8.80 12.88
N GLU A 111 14.38 -9.54 12.27
CA GLU A 111 15.29 -10.45 12.97
C GLU A 111 16.73 -10.06 12.63
N ARG A 112 17.49 -9.63 13.65
CA ARG A 112 18.85 -9.08 13.48
C ARG A 112 18.82 -7.92 12.47
N ASP A 113 19.47 -8.07 11.32
CA ASP A 113 19.59 -7.07 10.25
C ASP A 113 18.66 -7.35 9.07
N THR A 114 17.72 -8.29 9.22
CA THR A 114 16.80 -8.68 8.15
C THR A 114 15.37 -8.26 8.49
N LEU A 115 14.75 -7.53 7.56
CA LEU A 115 13.33 -7.23 7.52
C LEU A 115 12.65 -8.25 6.61
N TYR A 116 11.73 -9.02 7.19
CA TYR A 116 10.84 -9.90 6.46
C TYR A 116 9.47 -9.25 6.29
N LEU A 117 8.90 -9.29 5.09
CA LEU A 117 7.57 -8.78 4.75
C LEU A 117 6.69 -9.90 4.19
N TRP A 118 5.46 -10.00 4.68
CA TRP A 118 4.42 -10.93 4.22
C TRP A 118 3.16 -10.18 3.82
N LEU A 119 2.41 -10.75 2.89
CA LEU A 119 1.07 -10.25 2.52
C LEU A 119 -0.03 -10.80 3.46
N SER A 120 0.28 -11.83 4.26
CA SER A 120 -0.66 -12.49 5.17
C SER A 120 -0.15 -12.53 6.60
N LYS A 121 -1.04 -12.21 7.54
CA LYS A 121 -0.77 -12.32 8.98
C LYS A 121 -0.45 -13.75 9.39
N ASP A 122 -1.20 -14.71 8.86
CA ASP A 122 -1.06 -16.11 9.23
C ASP A 122 0.28 -16.68 8.76
N GLU A 123 0.74 -16.26 7.58
CA GLU A 123 2.06 -16.65 7.06
C GLU A 123 3.20 -16.05 7.91
N MET A 124 3.07 -14.80 8.35
CA MET A 124 4.01 -14.17 9.26
C MET A 124 4.02 -14.88 10.63
N LEU A 125 2.84 -15.15 11.21
CA LEU A 125 2.72 -15.87 12.48
C LEU A 125 3.32 -17.28 12.42
N ALA A 126 3.09 -17.98 11.31
CA ALA A 126 3.65 -19.30 11.03
C ALA A 126 5.11 -19.26 10.54
N ARG A 127 5.72 -18.06 10.42
CA ARG A 127 7.11 -17.85 9.95
C ARG A 127 7.40 -18.56 8.62
N GLN A 128 6.48 -18.46 7.66
CA GLN A 128 6.66 -19.06 6.34
C GLN A 128 7.65 -18.23 5.50
N TYR A 129 8.95 -18.30 5.82
CA TYR A 129 9.99 -17.50 5.19
C TYR A 129 10.06 -17.65 3.67
N LYS A 130 9.66 -18.81 3.13
CA LYS A 130 9.56 -19.05 1.68
C LYS A 130 8.57 -18.13 0.95
N HIS A 131 7.60 -17.56 1.67
CA HIS A 131 6.61 -16.62 1.13
C HIS A 131 6.90 -15.16 1.57
N ALA A 132 7.96 -14.95 2.35
CA ALA A 132 8.39 -13.63 2.79
C ALA A 132 9.29 -12.99 1.74
N LEU A 133 9.17 -11.68 1.57
CA LEU A 133 10.25 -10.88 1.00
C LEU A 133 11.26 -10.56 2.11
N ALA A 134 12.51 -10.96 1.92
CA ALA A 134 13.58 -10.69 2.86
C ALA A 134 14.41 -9.49 2.37
N TYR A 135 14.61 -8.50 3.22
CA TYR A 135 15.45 -7.35 2.95
C TYR A 135 16.51 -7.22 4.04
N THR A 136 17.74 -6.93 3.65
CA THR A 136 18.85 -6.66 4.58
C THR A 136 19.07 -5.16 4.70
N ARG A 137 19.41 -4.69 5.89
CA ARG A 137 19.72 -3.28 6.11
C ARG A 137 20.89 -2.87 5.22
N THR A 138 20.71 -1.81 4.44
CA THR A 138 21.82 -1.21 3.70
C THR A 138 22.65 -0.42 4.70
N SER A 139 23.86 -0.88 5.02
CA SER A 139 24.87 0.00 5.62
C SER A 139 25.10 1.16 4.66
N LYS A 140 25.15 2.40 5.17
CA LYS A 140 25.64 3.52 4.34
C LYS A 140 27.00 3.09 3.75
N PRO A 141 27.22 3.23 2.43
CA PRO A 141 28.58 3.15 1.91
C PRO A 141 29.48 4.19 2.59
#